data_AF-A0A447QUH4-F1
#
_entry.id   AF-A0A447QUH4-F1
#
_cell.length_a   1.000
_cell.length_b   1.000
_cell.length_c   1.000
_cell.angle_alpha   90.00
_cell.angle_beta   90.00
_cell.angle_gamma   90.00
#
_symmetry.space_group_name_H-M   'P 1'
#
loop_
_entity.id
_entity.type
_entity.pdbx_description
1 polymer ?
#
loop_
_entity_poly.entity_id
_entity_poly.type
_entity_poly.pdbx_seq_one_letter_code
_entity_poly.pdbx_strand_id
1 'polypeptide(L)'
;MVWQVPAGTVQDTGPFGIKMHAQMPVGMPTLGGTLATQGGLVFIAGTQDYYLRAFDSSTGKEVWKARLPVGSGGTPMSYISPETGKQYILISAGGARQSPDRGDYVIAYALDK
;
A
#
# COMPACT_ATOMS: atom_id res chain seq x y z
N MET A 1 -9.37 15.79 14.96
CA MET A 1 -9.17 14.91 13.78
C MET A 1 -8.92 15.82 12.59
N VAL A 2 -7.76 15.69 11.92
CA VAL A 2 -7.33 16.62 10.84
C VAL A 2 -7.84 16.16 9.48
N TRP A 3 -7.87 14.84 9.24
CA TRP A 3 -8.46 14.23 8.06
C TRP A 3 -8.80 12.77 8.34
N GLN A 4 -9.62 12.18 7.46
CA GLN A 4 -9.92 10.76 7.42
C GLN A 4 -10.15 10.38 5.96
N VAL A 5 -9.53 9.27 5.52
CA VAL A 5 -9.71 8.75 4.16
C VAL A 5 -10.04 7.27 4.18
N PRO A 6 -10.97 6.80 3.35
CA PRO A 6 -11.21 5.37 3.17
C PRO A 6 -9.98 4.72 2.51
N ALA A 7 -9.35 3.78 3.21
CA ALA A 7 -8.20 3.05 2.69
C ALA A 7 -8.67 1.88 1.80
N GLY A 8 -8.42 1.97 0.50
CA GLY A 8 -8.65 0.88 -0.45
C GLY A 8 -9.97 0.95 -1.23
N THR A 9 -10.03 0.10 -2.25
CA THR A 9 -11.13 0.02 -3.22
C THR A 9 -11.64 -1.41 -3.38
N VAL A 10 -12.74 -1.57 -4.12
CA VAL A 10 -13.29 -2.88 -4.50
C VAL A 10 -12.68 -3.46 -5.79
N GLN A 11 -11.56 -2.93 -6.27
CA GLN A 11 -10.98 -3.34 -7.56
C GLN A 11 -10.74 -4.86 -7.63
N ASP A 12 -10.25 -5.46 -6.54
CA ASP A 12 -9.90 -6.89 -6.45
C ASP A 12 -10.77 -7.67 -5.46
N THR A 13 -11.90 -7.09 -5.04
CA THR A 13 -12.81 -7.74 -4.07
C THR A 13 -14.26 -7.59 -4.49
N GLY A 14 -15.11 -8.52 -4.06
CA GLY A 14 -16.54 -8.46 -4.28
C GLY A 14 -17.27 -9.72 -3.79
N PRO A 15 -18.61 -9.74 -3.90
CA PRO A 15 -19.44 -10.86 -3.47
C PRO A 15 -19.00 -12.16 -4.14
N PHE A 16 -19.04 -13.26 -3.38
CA PHE A 16 -18.72 -14.61 -3.88
C PHE A 16 -17.32 -14.76 -4.49
N GLY A 17 -16.37 -13.88 -4.14
CA GLY A 17 -15.01 -13.90 -4.68
C GLY A 17 -14.88 -13.29 -6.08
N ILE A 18 -15.94 -12.67 -6.60
CA ILE A 18 -15.93 -11.99 -7.90
C ILE A 18 -15.29 -10.62 -7.72
N LYS A 19 -14.23 -10.32 -8.49
CA LYS A 19 -13.57 -9.01 -8.47
C LYS A 19 -14.46 -7.97 -9.15
N MET A 20 -14.76 -6.86 -8.46
CA MET A 20 -15.65 -5.83 -9.01
C MET A 20 -14.97 -4.93 -10.04
N HIS A 21 -13.63 -4.94 -10.13
CA HIS A 21 -12.83 -4.13 -11.05
C HIS A 21 -13.07 -2.61 -10.98
N ALA A 22 -13.77 -2.13 -9.95
CA ALA A 22 -14.08 -0.73 -9.76
C ALA A 22 -13.16 -0.09 -8.72
N GLN A 23 -12.60 1.07 -9.03
CA GLN A 23 -11.69 1.81 -8.14
C GLN A 23 -12.45 2.71 -7.15
N MET A 24 -13.66 2.31 -6.73
CA MET A 24 -14.47 3.07 -5.80
C MET A 24 -13.86 2.99 -4.40
N PRO A 25 -13.51 4.12 -3.75
CA PRO A 25 -12.82 4.15 -2.47
C PRO A 25 -13.82 3.97 -1.32
N VAL A 26 -14.36 2.75 -1.20
CA VAL A 26 -15.35 2.40 -0.17
C VAL A 26 -14.71 2.12 1.19
N GLY A 27 -13.37 1.99 1.23
CA GLY A 27 -12.63 1.58 2.41
C GLY A 27 -12.70 0.06 2.60
N MET A 28 -11.55 -0.55 2.86
CA MET A 28 -11.41 -1.99 3.04
C MET A 28 -10.71 -2.28 4.36
N PRO A 29 -11.00 -3.41 5.02
CA PRO A 29 -10.20 -3.88 6.15
C PRO A 29 -8.71 -3.91 5.78
N THR A 30 -7.91 -3.17 6.54
CA THR A 30 -6.45 -3.11 6.38
C THR A 30 -5.79 -4.16 7.27
N LEU A 31 -4.91 -4.99 6.71
CA LEU A 31 -4.19 -6.02 7.48
C LEU A 31 -2.70 -5.72 7.70
N GLY A 32 -2.21 -4.54 7.28
CA GLY A 32 -0.85 -4.09 7.50
C GLY A 32 -0.78 -2.84 8.37
N GLY A 33 0.38 -2.58 8.94
CA GLY A 33 0.67 -1.30 9.58
C GLY A 33 0.95 -0.19 8.57
N THR A 34 1.18 1.01 9.08
CA THR A 34 1.53 2.19 8.29
C THR A 34 2.97 2.61 8.55
N LEU A 35 3.62 3.22 7.57
CA LEU A 35 4.93 3.85 7.72
C LEU A 35 4.79 5.37 7.56
N ALA A 36 5.08 6.13 8.61
CA ALA A 36 5.20 7.57 8.51
C ALA A 36 6.67 7.96 8.29
N THR A 37 6.92 8.95 7.43
CA THR A 37 8.27 9.50 7.20
C THR A 37 8.34 10.96 7.61
N GLN A 38 9.54 11.44 7.93
CA GLN A 38 9.77 12.86 8.24
C GLN A 38 9.48 13.78 7.04
N GLY A 39 9.50 13.24 5.81
CA GLY A 39 9.16 13.96 4.59
C GLY A 39 7.67 14.27 4.42
N GLY A 40 6.83 13.99 5.43
CA GLY A 40 5.40 14.29 5.39
C GLY A 40 4.56 13.28 4.62
N LEU A 41 5.05 12.04 4.47
CA LEU A 41 4.32 10.97 3.79
C LEU A 41 3.95 9.84 4.75
N VAL A 42 2.74 9.32 4.59
CA VAL A 42 2.28 8.08 5.24
C VAL A 42 2.07 7.03 4.17
N PHE A 43 2.81 5.94 4.27
CA PHE A 43 2.70 4.79 3.38
C PHE A 43 1.81 3.72 4.01
N ILE A 44 0.88 3.21 3.21
CA ILE A 44 -0.06 2.16 3.63
C ILE A 44 -0.09 1.09 2.55
N ALA A 45 0.09 -0.15 3.01
CA ALA A 45 -0.20 -1.35 2.25
C ALA A 45 -1.25 -2.17 2.99
N GLY A 46 -1.76 -3.20 2.33
CA GLY A 46 -2.64 -4.18 2.94
C GLY A 46 -4.11 -3.84 2.97
N THR A 47 -4.51 -2.94 2.08
CA THR A 47 -5.84 -2.93 1.50
C THR A 47 -5.98 -4.09 0.51
N GLN A 48 -7.21 -4.55 0.29
CA GLN A 48 -7.49 -5.74 -0.53
C GLN A 48 -7.43 -5.50 -2.05
N ASP A 49 -7.08 -4.30 -2.49
CA ASP A 49 -6.90 -3.93 -3.90
C ASP A 49 -5.44 -3.90 -4.35
N TYR A 50 -4.55 -4.45 -3.51
CA TYR A 50 -3.16 -4.75 -3.80
C TYR A 50 -2.35 -3.51 -4.23
N TYR A 51 -2.54 -2.37 -3.57
CA TYR A 51 -1.67 -1.22 -3.75
C TYR A 51 -0.81 -0.95 -2.52
N LEU A 52 0.40 -0.45 -2.78
CA LEU A 52 1.11 0.40 -1.85
C LEU A 52 0.74 1.85 -2.18
N ARG A 53 0.29 2.62 -1.18
CA ARG A 53 -0.13 4.01 -1.33
C ARG A 53 0.73 4.92 -0.48
N ALA A 54 0.91 6.16 -0.94
CA ALA A 54 1.47 7.26 -0.15
C ALA A 54 0.43 8.37 -0.02
N PHE A 55 0.21 8.81 1.21
CA PHE A 55 -0.67 9.92 1.55
C PHE A 55 0.15 11.08 2.11
N ASP A 56 -0.21 12.31 1.74
CA ASP A 56 0.28 13.51 2.40
C ASP A 56 -0.23 13.53 3.86
N SER A 57 0.68 13.62 4.82
CA SER A 57 0.36 13.49 6.25
C SER A 57 -0.47 14.66 6.80
N SER A 58 -0.43 15.83 6.14
CA SER A 58 -1.14 17.03 6.58
C SER A 58 -2.58 17.08 6.05
N THR A 59 -2.80 16.54 4.85
CA THR A 59 -4.10 16.63 4.15
C THR A 59 -4.84 15.29 4.01
N GLY A 60 -4.14 14.17 4.12
CA GLY A 60 -4.67 12.84 3.83
C GLY A 60 -4.83 12.55 2.33
N LYS A 61 -4.36 13.42 1.44
CA LYS A 61 -4.48 13.23 -0.01
C LYS A 61 -3.57 12.09 -0.49
N GLU A 62 -4.11 11.14 -1.26
CA GLU A 62 -3.29 10.15 -1.99
C GLU A 62 -2.43 10.90 -3.03
N VAL A 63 -1.12 10.89 -2.85
CA VAL A 63 -0.16 11.56 -3.75
C VAL A 63 0.54 10.60 -4.69
N TRP A 64 0.56 9.31 -4.34
CA TRP A 64 1.16 8.26 -5.16
C TRP A 64 0.60 6.88 -4.78
N LYS A 65 0.62 5.96 -5.75
CA LYS A 65 0.40 4.53 -5.52
C LYS A 65 1.10 3.67 -6.56
N ALA A 66 1.40 2.43 -6.19
CA ALA A 66 1.86 1.39 -7.10
C ALA A 66 1.09 0.08 -6.87
N ARG A 67 0.77 -0.60 -7.98
CA ARG A 67 0.10 -1.90 -7.94
C ARG A 67 1.12 -2.97 -7.56
N LEU A 68 0.79 -3.78 -6.56
CA LEU A 68 1.53 -4.97 -6.15
C LEU A 68 1.01 -6.18 -6.93
N PRO A 69 1.82 -7.22 -7.19
CA PRO A 69 1.32 -8.42 -7.90
C PRO A 69 0.19 -9.14 -7.16
N VAL A 70 0.28 -9.18 -5.82
CA VAL A 70 -0.68 -9.85 -4.91
C VAL A 70 -0.94 -8.97 -3.69
N GLY A 71 -1.96 -9.32 -2.90
CA GLY A 71 -2.24 -8.64 -1.64
C GLY A 71 -1.05 -8.71 -0.67
N SER A 72 -0.93 -7.71 0.20
CA SER A 72 0.09 -7.70 1.25
C SER A 72 -0.56 -7.60 2.62
N GLY A 73 -0.05 -8.31 3.63
CA GLY A 73 -0.31 -8.02 5.04
C GLY A 73 0.88 -7.32 5.72
N GLY A 74 1.92 -7.00 4.96
CA GLY A 74 3.16 -6.43 5.47
C GLY A 74 3.02 -4.95 5.79
N THR A 75 3.73 -4.50 6.82
CA THR A 75 3.95 -3.08 7.09
C THR A 75 5.08 -2.58 6.18
N PRO A 76 4.89 -1.51 5.40
CA PRO A 76 5.98 -0.92 4.62
C PRO A 76 7.13 -0.48 5.54
N MET A 77 8.36 -0.49 5.01
CA MET A 77 9.53 0.02 5.74
C MET A 77 10.37 0.95 4.87
N SER A 78 11.14 1.83 5.53
CA SER A 78 12.09 2.72 4.87
C SER A 78 13.52 2.28 5.18
N TYR A 79 14.40 2.35 4.20
CA TYR A 79 15.82 2.05 4.35
C TYR A 79 16.67 2.98 3.47
N ILE A 80 17.82 3.44 3.97
CA ILE A 80 18.79 4.18 3.16
C ILE A 80 19.91 3.22 2.79
N SER A 81 20.13 3.03 1.49
CA SER A 81 21.22 2.20 0.99
C SER A 81 22.56 2.90 1.20
N PRO A 82 23.54 2.27 1.87
CA PRO A 82 24.88 2.83 2.02
C PRO A 82 25.65 2.89 0.69
N GLU A 83 25.28 2.06 -0.29
CA GLU A 83 25.93 2.01 -1.60
C GLU A 83 25.46 3.13 -2.53
N THR A 84 24.14 3.41 -2.54
CA THR A 84 23.55 4.39 -3.46
C THR A 84 23.22 5.72 -2.81
N GLY A 85 23.17 5.79 -1.47
CA GLY A 85 22.70 6.93 -0.69
C GLY A 85 21.20 7.21 -0.82
N LYS A 86 20.44 6.41 -1.58
CA LYS A 86 19.01 6.61 -1.80
C LYS A 86 18.17 6.02 -0.67
N GLN A 87 17.08 6.70 -0.33
CA GLN A 87 16.02 6.16 0.50
C GLN A 87 15.09 5.28 -0.34
N TYR A 88 14.86 4.07 0.14
CA TYR A 88 13.97 3.07 -0.44
C TYR A 88 12.78 2.85 0.49
N ILE A 89 11.60 2.69 -0.10
CA ILE A 89 10.41 2.18 0.56
C ILE A 89 10.21 0.73 0.11
N LEU A 90 10.22 -0.19 1.06
CA LEU A 90 10.11 -1.62 0.81
C LEU A 90 8.77 -2.16 1.30
N ILE A 91 8.26 -3.17 0.60
CA ILE A 91 7.08 -3.93 1.00
C ILE A 91 7.23 -5.39 0.61
N SER A 92 6.87 -6.29 1.53
CA SER A 92 6.66 -7.70 1.21
C SER A 92 5.23 -7.91 0.72
N ALA A 93 5.06 -8.60 -0.40
CA ALA A 93 3.75 -8.98 -0.94
C ALA A 93 3.68 -10.51 -1.05
N GLY A 94 3.17 -11.13 0.02
CA GLY A 94 3.06 -12.58 0.21
C GLY A 94 1.67 -13.18 -0.09
N GLY A 95 0.69 -12.31 -0.37
CA GLY A 95 -0.73 -12.65 -0.27
C GLY A 95 -1.30 -12.37 1.12
N ALA A 96 -2.25 -11.44 1.21
CA ALA A 96 -2.97 -11.14 2.44
C ALA A 96 -3.91 -12.30 2.83
N ARG A 97 -4.25 -12.44 4.12
CA ARG A 97 -5.04 -13.59 4.65
C ARG A 97 -6.40 -13.79 3.94
N GLN A 98 -6.99 -12.71 3.47
CA GLN A 98 -8.28 -12.58 2.83
C GLN A 98 -8.21 -12.53 1.30
N SER A 99 -6.99 -12.52 0.75
CA SER A 99 -6.74 -12.54 -0.70
C SER A 99 -6.64 -13.99 -1.19
N PRO A 100 -7.36 -14.38 -2.26
CA PRO A 100 -7.16 -15.67 -2.90
C PRO A 100 -5.81 -15.73 -3.63
N ASP A 101 -5.29 -14.58 -4.08
CA ASP A 101 -4.03 -14.50 -4.83
C ASP A 101 -2.83 -14.55 -3.87
N ARG A 102 -1.85 -15.39 -4.20
CA ARG A 102 -0.62 -15.67 -3.43
C ARG A 102 0.62 -15.55 -4.30
N GLY A 103 1.75 -15.24 -3.66
CA GLY A 103 3.07 -15.13 -4.29
C GLY A 103 4.09 -14.71 -3.24
N ASP A 104 5.36 -14.58 -3.60
CA ASP A 104 6.43 -14.20 -2.68
C ASP A 104 7.30 -13.11 -3.31
N TYR A 105 6.96 -11.85 -3.02
CA TYR A 105 7.66 -10.69 -3.56
C TYR A 105 8.19 -9.80 -2.46
N VAL A 106 9.40 -9.27 -2.67
CA VAL A 106 9.92 -8.09 -1.96
C VAL A 106 10.13 -7.02 -3.02
N ILE A 107 9.48 -5.88 -2.86
CA ILE A 107 9.51 -4.79 -3.84
C ILE A 107 10.05 -3.55 -3.16
N ALA A 108 10.99 -2.87 -3.81
CA ALA A 108 11.58 -1.62 -3.35
C ALA A 108 11.29 -0.48 -4.34
N TYR A 109 10.86 0.66 -3.82
CA TYR A 109 10.61 1.89 -4.56
C TYR A 109 11.58 2.97 -4.10
N ALA A 110 12.12 3.74 -5.04
CA ALA A 110 12.91 4.94 -4.76
C ALA A 110 12.59 6.00 -5.82
N LEU A 111 12.85 7.26 -5.50
CA LEU A 111 12.76 8.32 -6.49
C LEU A 111 13.87 8.17 -7.56
N ASP A 112 13.51 8.51 -8.79
CA ASP A 112 14.48 8.77 -9.83
C ASP A 112 15.37 9.96 -9.44
N LYS A 113 16.54 10.07 -10.09
CA LYS A 113 17.50 11.14 -9.79
C LYS A 113 16.95 12.50 -10.18
#